data_AF-A0A327NXI7-F1
#
_entry.id   AF-A0A327NXI7-F1
#
_cell.length_a   1.000
_cell.length_b   1.000
_cell.length_c   1.000
_cell.angle_alpha   90.00
_cell.angle_beta   90.00
_cell.angle_gamma   90.00
#
_symmetry.space_group_name_H-M   'P 1'
#
loop_
_entity.id
_entity.type
_entity.pdbx_description
1 polymer ?
#
loop_
_entity_poly.entity_id
_entity_poly.type
_entity_poly.pdbx_seq_one_letter_code
_entity_poly.pdbx_strand_id
1 'polypeptide(L)' 'MIRKINKQINRQLAPNHSEKTMANPVILIGGIVLLIGGLILLIAGTGTAAFIGLILALIGALGTILGLFGQ' A
#
# COMPACT_ATOMS: atom_id res chain seq x y z
N MET A 1 36.16 21.59 -20.30
CA MET A 1 35.49 21.76 -18.98
C MET A 1 33.96 21.72 -19.04
N ILE A 2 33.33 22.29 -20.08
CA ILE A 2 31.87 22.44 -20.19
C ILE A 2 31.08 21.11 -20.05
N ARG A 3 31.58 20.00 -20.63
CA ARG A 3 30.96 18.67 -20.49
C ARG A 3 30.88 18.16 -19.04
N LYS A 4 31.83 18.53 -18.17
CA LYS A 4 31.83 18.10 -16.75
C LYS A 4 30.77 18.86 -15.94
N ILE A 5 30.61 20.16 -16.22
CA ILE A 5 29.60 21.01 -15.59
C ILE A 5 28.20 20.51 -15.95
N ASN A 6 27.94 20.23 -17.23
CA ASN A 6 26.63 19.74 -17.67
C ASN A 6 26.27 18.36 -17.08
N LYS A 7 27.27 17.51 -16.83
CA LYS A 7 27.08 16.20 -16.18
C LYS A 7 26.77 16.33 -14.68
N GLN A 8 27.35 17.30 -13.99
CA GLN A 8 27.02 17.60 -12.59
C GLN A 8 25.64 18.23 -12.46
N ILE A 9 25.30 19.15 -13.35
CA ILE A 9 23.98 19.80 -13.41
C ILE A 9 22.89 18.76 -13.71
N ASN A 10 23.08 17.88 -14.70
CA ASN A 10 22.13 16.80 -14.98
C ASN A 10 21.96 15.82 -13.79
N ARG A 11 23.01 15.61 -13.00
CA ARG A 11 22.98 14.76 -11.80
C ARG A 11 22.31 15.46 -10.61
N GLN A 12 22.24 16.80 -10.61
CA GLN A 12 21.59 17.60 -9.57
C GLN A 12 20.17 18.05 -9.95
N LEU A 13 19.83 18.14 -11.23
CA LEU A 13 18.46 18.39 -11.74
C LEU A 13 17.62 17.11 -11.85
N ALA A 14 18.26 15.95 -11.82
CA ALA A 14 17.59 14.69 -11.58
C ALA A 14 18.02 14.13 -10.21
N PRO A 15 17.65 14.77 -9.08
CA PRO A 15 17.37 13.99 -7.88
C PRO A 15 16.07 13.25 -8.15
N ASN A 16 16.08 12.36 -9.14
CA ASN A 16 15.00 11.43 -9.44
C ASN A 16 15.10 10.30 -8.40
N HIS A 17 15.20 10.68 -7.13
CA HIS A 17 14.48 9.97 -6.10
C HIS A 17 13.02 10.25 -6.47
N SER A 18 12.53 9.48 -7.45
CA SER A 18 11.22 8.88 -7.30
C SER A 18 11.33 8.25 -5.92
N GLU A 19 10.92 9.04 -4.94
CA GLU A 19 10.48 8.62 -3.63
C GLU A 19 9.36 7.66 -3.97
N LYS A 20 9.78 6.44 -4.36
CA LYS A 20 8.90 5.32 -4.51
C LYS A 20 8.32 5.27 -3.14
N THR A 21 7.09 5.78 -2.98
CA THR A 21 6.26 5.56 -1.81
C THR A 21 6.58 4.15 -1.39
N MET A 22 7.40 3.99 -0.35
CA MET A 22 7.98 2.71 0.02
C MET A 22 6.83 2.00 0.71
N ALA A 23 5.86 1.56 -0.10
CA ALA A 23 4.70 0.83 0.33
C ALA A 23 5.22 -0.26 1.24
N ASN A 24 4.84 -0.23 2.50
CA ASN A 24 5.33 -1.21 3.46
C ASN A 24 4.73 -2.55 3.00
N PRO A 25 5.51 -3.42 2.34
CA PRO A 25 4.96 -4.54 1.59
C PRO A 25 4.29 -5.53 2.53
N VAL A 26 4.74 -5.58 3.79
CA VAL A 26 4.15 -6.41 4.84
C VAL A 26 2.74 -5.93 5.20
N ILE A 27 2.58 -4.62 5.42
CA ILE A 27 1.27 -4.03 5.76
C ILE A 27 0.32 -4.12 4.57
N LEU A 28 0.82 -3.88 3.35
CA LEU A 28 0.02 -3.96 2.14
C LEU A 28 -0.49 -5.39 1.87
N ILE A 29 0.41 -6.38 1.89
CA ILE A 29 0.05 -7.78 1.68
C ILE A 29 -0.90 -8.27 2.78
N GLY A 30 -0.60 -7.96 4.04
CA GLY A 30 -1.47 -8.30 5.17
C GLY A 30 -2.86 -7.68 5.04
N GLY A 31 -2.94 -6.40 4.66
CA GLY A 31 -4.18 -5.68 4.44
C GLY A 31 -5.03 -6.30 3.32
N ILE A 32 -4.42 -6.64 2.19
CA ILE A 32 -5.13 -7.24 1.05
C ILE A 32 -5.67 -8.63 1.41
N VAL A 33 -4.85 -9.46 2.06
CA VAL A 33 -5.28 -10.81 2.48
C VAL A 33 -6.45 -10.72 3.46
N LEU A 34 -6.37 -9.82 4.44
CA LEU A 34 -7.42 -9.62 5.43
C LEU A 34 -8.71 -9.07 4.79
N LEU A 35 -8.59 -8.14 3.84
CA LEU A 35 -9.71 -7.59 3.08
C LEU A 35 -10.44 -8.70 2.32
N ILE A 36 -9.71 -9.51 1.54
CA ILE A 36 -10.30 -10.58 0.74
C ILE A 36 -10.94 -11.63 1.65
N GLY A 37 -10.25 -12.07 2.71
CA GLY A 37 -10.80 -13.01 3.68
C GLY A 37 -12.07 -12.48 4.36
N GLY A 38 -12.06 -11.20 4.76
CA GLY A 38 -13.22 -10.52 5.35
C GLY A 38 -14.41 -10.44 4.40
N LEU A 39 -14.18 -10.10 3.13
CA LEU A 39 -15.22 -10.05 2.10
C LEU A 39 -15.81 -11.42 1.80
N ILE A 40 -14.98 -12.47 1.74
CA ILE A 40 -15.47 -13.84 1.57
C ILE A 40 -16.37 -14.22 2.75
N LEU A 41 -15.94 -13.94 3.98
CA LEU A 41 -16.72 -14.24 5.19
C LEU A 41 -18.00 -13.40 5.27
N LEU A 42 -17.97 -12.16 4.77
CA LEU A 42 -19.13 -11.27 4.71
C LEU A 42 -20.19 -11.75 3.72
N ILE A 43 -19.77 -12.21 2.54
CA ILE A 43 -20.68 -12.63 1.46
C ILE A 43 -21.18 -14.07 1.66
N ALA A 44 -20.31 -14.97 2.12
CA ALA A 44 -20.63 -16.39 2.29
C ALA A 44 -21.09 -16.76 3.72
N GLY A 45 -20.76 -15.94 4.72
CA GLY A 45 -21.18 -16.14 6.10
C GLY A 45 -22.59 -15.59 6.37
N THR A 46 -23.21 -16.06 7.45
CA THR A 46 -24.52 -15.57 7.91
C THR A 46 -24.45 -15.16 9.39
N GLY A 47 -25.33 -14.23 9.78
CA GLY A 47 -25.41 -13.73 11.15
C GLY A 47 -24.07 -13.19 11.67
N THR A 48 -23.56 -13.79 12.74
CA THR A 48 -22.30 -13.38 13.38
C THR A 48 -21.09 -13.53 12.46
N ALA A 49 -21.06 -14.54 11.58
CA ALA A 49 -19.94 -14.74 10.66
C ALA A 49 -19.84 -13.58 9.65
N ALA A 50 -20.98 -13.14 9.10
CA ALA A 50 -21.03 -11.97 8.22
C ALA A 50 -20.58 -10.70 8.95
N PHE A 51 -21.00 -10.51 10.21
CA PHE A 51 -20.58 -9.37 11.01
C PHE A 51 -19.06 -9.35 11.29
N ILE A 52 -18.48 -10.51 11.62
CA ILE A 52 -17.02 -10.65 11.76
C ILE A 52 -16.33 -10.35 10.41
N GLY A 53 -16.90 -10.84 9.30
CA GLY A 53 -16.41 -10.58 7.95
C GLY A 53 -16.37 -9.08 7.62
N LEU A 54 -17.42 -8.34 8.02
CA LEU A 54 -17.47 -6.89 7.88
C LEU A 54 -16.33 -6.20 8.64
N ILE A 55 -16.10 -6.57 9.91
CA ILE A 55 -15.02 -5.98 10.71
C ILE A 55 -13.65 -6.28 10.09
N LEU A 56 -13.42 -7.52 9.68
CA LEU A 56 -12.17 -7.92 9.02
C LEU A 56 -11.96 -7.18 7.69
N ALA A 57 -13.02 -6.99 6.91
CA ALA A 57 -12.97 -6.22 5.67
C ALA A 57 -12.63 -4.74 5.94
N LEU A 58 -13.21 -4.12 6.96
CA LEU A 58 -12.89 -2.73 7.33
C LEU A 58 -11.44 -2.58 7.79
N ILE A 59 -10.94 -3.47 8.65
CA ILE A 59 -9.54 -3.45 9.09
C ILE A 59 -8.61 -3.73 7.91
N GLY A 60 -8.96 -4.68 7.04
CA GLY A 60 -8.18 -5.00 5.83
C GLY A 60 -8.13 -3.85 4.85
N ALA A 61 -9.25 -3.12 4.67
CA ALA A 61 -9.30 -1.92 3.84
C ALA A 61 -8.39 -0.82 4.39
N LEU A 62 -8.47 -0.55 5.70
CA LEU A 62 -7.59 0.41 6.37
C LEU A 62 -6.11 0.00 6.24
N GLY A 63 -5.79 -1.28 6.48
CA GLY A 63 -4.44 -1.80 6.32
C GLY A 63 -3.92 -1.69 4.89
N THR A 64 -4.78 -1.91 3.89
CA THR A 64 -4.42 -1.76 2.46
C THR A 64 -4.14 -0.30 2.13
N ILE A 65 -4.98 0.64 2.61
CA ILE A 65 -4.78 2.08 2.43
C ILE A 65 -3.49 2.53 3.11
N LEU A 66 -3.23 2.11 4.35
CA LEU A 66 -1.98 2.41 5.06
C LEU A 66 -0.76 1.77 4.38
N GLY A 67 -0.89 0.57 3.82
CA GLY A 67 0.19 -0.06 3.07
C GLY A 67 0.51 0.65 1.74
N LEU A 68 -0.49 1.25 1.10
CA LEU A 68 -0.33 2.01 -0.15
C LEU A 68 0.13 3.46 0.07
N PHE A 69 -0.39 4.12 1.11
CA PHE A 69 -0.28 5.57 1.29
C PHE A 69 0.24 6.00 2.66
N GLY A 70 0.39 5.07 3.61
CA GLY A 70 1.05 5.33 4.88
C GLY A 70 2.55 5.37 4.67
N GLN A 71 3.07 6.55 4.35
CA GLN A 71 4.49 6.89 4.40
C GLN A 71 4.91 7.15 5.85
#